data_AF-A0A974AYB9-F1
#
_entry.id   AF-A0A974AYB9-F1
#
_cell.length_a   1.000
_cell.length_b   1.000
_cell.length_c   1.000
_cell.angle_alpha   90.00
_cell.angle_beta   90.00
_cell.angle_gamma   90.00
#
_symmetry.space_group_name_H-M   'P 1'
#
loop_
_entity.id
_entity.type
_entity.pdbx_description
1 polymer ?
#
loop_
_entity_poly.entity_id
_entity_poly.type
_entity_poly.pdbx_seq_one_letter_code
_entity_poly.pdbx_strand_id
1 'polypeptide(L)'
;MAETEQGAGRVTVLSTRATRGVLEAILPGAAAAGLDVAVEYGATNELLPRIAAGERADLVLLTGAALDRLCADGIVDPDSRTDIARALVGMAVGAGEPRPDISTVDALVATLRAARAVAWSRTGASGLHFARVLTRLGILEEIAAKAIVRDGFTGELAAKGEVELAVQQVSELMAVTGVDIIGPLPEAVQEVTAFAGGVFVGAKNPAGARALLARLVAPEARPLIARSGLQPL
;
A
#
# COMPACT_ATOMS: atom_id res chain seq x y z
N MET A 1 -38.48 4.39 -26.72
CA MET A 1 -37.27 4.08 -27.51
C MET A 1 -36.14 3.95 -26.52
N ALA A 2 -35.59 2.74 -26.40
CA ALA A 2 -34.57 2.40 -25.42
C ALA A 2 -33.26 3.12 -25.76
N GLU A 3 -32.80 3.98 -24.87
CA GLU A 3 -31.42 4.46 -24.88
C GLU A 3 -30.51 3.25 -24.66
N THR A 4 -29.67 2.99 -25.64
CA THR A 4 -28.71 1.90 -25.62
C THR A 4 -27.61 2.32 -24.63
N GLU A 5 -27.56 1.68 -23.46
CA GLU A 5 -26.40 1.74 -22.57
C GLU A 5 -25.17 1.27 -23.38
N GLN A 6 -24.38 2.24 -23.87
CA GLN A 6 -23.00 1.97 -24.22
C GLN A 6 -22.32 1.51 -22.94
N GLY A 7 -22.10 0.19 -22.81
CA GLY A 7 -21.40 -0.38 -21.67
C GLY A 7 -20.13 0.40 -21.42
N ALA A 8 -20.08 1.09 -20.28
CA ALA A 8 -18.94 1.94 -19.94
C ALA A 8 -17.68 1.05 -19.98
N GLY A 9 -16.74 1.39 -20.86
CA GLY A 9 -15.56 0.56 -21.11
C GLY A 9 -14.77 0.24 -19.84
N ARG A 10 -13.90 -0.78 -19.88
CA ARG A 10 -13.05 -1.18 -18.74
C ARG A 10 -12.42 0.02 -18.03
N VAL A 11 -12.53 0.07 -16.71
CA VAL A 11 -11.87 1.05 -15.83
C VAL A 11 -10.42 0.63 -15.62
N THR A 12 -9.48 1.50 -15.96
CA THR A 12 -8.05 1.31 -15.71
C THR A 12 -7.61 2.03 -14.44
N VAL A 13 -6.80 1.38 -13.62
CA VAL A 13 -6.38 1.91 -12.31
C VAL A 13 -4.87 1.79 -12.15
N LEU A 14 -4.20 2.90 -11.80
CA LEU A 14 -2.85 2.88 -11.25
C LEU A 14 -2.93 2.89 -9.73
N SER A 15 -2.49 1.83 -9.07
CA SER A 15 -2.70 1.67 -7.63
C SER A 15 -1.40 1.39 -6.89
N THR A 16 -1.26 2.00 -5.71
CA THR A 16 -0.21 1.60 -4.79
C THR A 16 -0.43 0.17 -4.28
N ARG A 17 0.64 -0.63 -4.23
CA ARG A 17 0.64 -2.01 -3.69
C ARG A 17 -0.03 -2.13 -2.32
N ALA A 18 0.10 -1.13 -1.46
CA ALA A 18 -0.52 -1.10 -0.13
C ALA A 18 -2.07 -1.16 -0.16
N THR A 19 -2.71 -0.81 -1.28
CA THR A 19 -4.18 -0.90 -1.45
C THR A 19 -4.62 -2.15 -2.22
N ARG A 20 -3.70 -3.05 -2.59
CA ARG A 20 -4.01 -4.26 -3.35
C ARG A 20 -5.02 -5.16 -2.65
N GLY A 21 -4.83 -5.43 -1.36
CA GLY A 21 -5.71 -6.33 -0.60
C GLY A 21 -7.16 -5.85 -0.56
N VAL A 22 -7.40 -4.55 -0.37
CA VAL A 22 -8.77 -3.99 -0.38
C VAL A 22 -9.37 -4.00 -1.78
N LEU A 23 -8.58 -3.70 -2.82
CA LEU A 23 -9.05 -3.77 -4.20
C LEU A 23 -9.45 -5.20 -4.56
N GLU A 24 -8.58 -6.19 -4.35
CA GLU A 24 -8.90 -7.61 -4.59
C GLU A 24 -10.16 -8.07 -3.83
N ALA A 25 -10.40 -7.53 -2.63
CA ALA A 25 -11.59 -7.83 -1.84
C ALA A 25 -12.89 -7.19 -2.39
N ILE A 26 -12.81 -6.03 -3.06
CA ILE A 26 -13.98 -5.28 -3.57
C ILE A 26 -14.29 -5.61 -5.04
N LEU A 27 -13.27 -5.92 -5.83
CA LEU A 27 -13.38 -6.14 -7.28
C LEU A 27 -14.42 -7.21 -7.66
N PRO A 28 -14.58 -8.35 -6.96
CA PRO A 28 -15.64 -9.31 -7.27
C PRO A 28 -17.05 -8.69 -7.22
N GLY A 29 -17.31 -7.85 -6.22
CA GLY A 29 -18.59 -7.14 -6.09
C GLY A 29 -18.76 -6.03 -7.12
N ALA A 30 -17.65 -5.40 -7.57
CA ALA A 30 -17.67 -4.42 -8.65
C ALA A 30 -18.01 -5.10 -9.99
N ALA A 31 -17.40 -6.25 -10.28
CA ALA A 31 -17.68 -7.04 -11.48
C ALA A 31 -19.13 -7.54 -11.51
N ALA A 32 -19.67 -8.01 -10.38
CA ALA A 32 -21.08 -8.40 -10.27
C ALA A 32 -22.05 -7.22 -10.51
N ALA A 33 -21.59 -5.98 -10.28
CA ALA A 33 -22.32 -4.76 -10.57
C ALA A 33 -22.03 -4.19 -11.98
N GLY A 34 -21.34 -4.94 -12.85
CA GLY A 34 -21.06 -4.55 -14.23
C GLY A 34 -19.84 -3.66 -14.42
N LEU A 35 -19.01 -3.44 -13.39
CA LEU A 35 -17.75 -2.70 -13.51
C LEU A 35 -16.59 -3.66 -13.82
N ASP A 36 -16.11 -3.66 -15.07
CA ASP A 36 -14.85 -4.30 -15.44
C ASP A 36 -13.68 -3.38 -15.07
N VAL A 37 -12.72 -3.87 -14.27
CA VAL A 37 -11.61 -3.08 -13.75
C VAL A 37 -10.29 -3.81 -13.98
N ALA A 38 -9.32 -3.12 -14.57
CA ALA A 38 -7.94 -3.57 -14.64
C ALA A 38 -7.07 -2.67 -13.77
N VAL A 39 -6.28 -3.29 -12.89
CA VAL A 39 -5.40 -2.59 -11.95
C VAL A 39 -3.96 -2.91 -12.26
N GLU A 40 -3.13 -1.88 -12.33
CA GLU A 40 -1.69 -2.00 -12.31
C GLU A 40 -1.15 -1.51 -10.96
N TYR A 41 -0.28 -2.32 -10.35
CA TYR A 41 0.25 -2.06 -9.01
C TYR A 41 1.71 -1.61 -9.04
N GLY A 42 2.02 -0.56 -8.28
CA GLY A 42 3.39 -0.07 -8.05
C GLY A 42 3.57 0.53 -6.66
N ALA A 43 4.79 0.86 -6.27
CA ALA A 43 4.98 1.78 -5.15
C ALA A 43 4.57 3.20 -5.61
N THR A 44 4.10 4.05 -4.70
CA THR A 44 3.75 5.43 -5.07
C THR A 44 4.91 6.14 -5.77
N ASN A 45 6.14 5.94 -5.28
CA ASN A 45 7.36 6.53 -5.87
C ASN A 45 7.79 5.89 -7.20
N GLU A 46 7.26 4.72 -7.57
CA GLU A 46 7.45 4.12 -8.89
C GLU A 46 6.41 4.64 -9.90
N LEU A 47 5.18 4.90 -9.43
CA LEU A 47 4.07 5.37 -10.27
C LEU A 47 4.21 6.85 -10.61
N LEU A 48 4.68 7.69 -9.67
CA LEU A 48 4.80 9.13 -9.88
C LEU A 48 5.66 9.53 -11.10
N PRO A 49 6.88 8.99 -11.30
CA PRO A 49 7.68 9.30 -12.49
C PRO A 49 6.99 8.92 -13.80
N ARG A 50 6.22 7.82 -13.82
CA ARG A 50 5.47 7.37 -14.99
C ARG A 50 4.31 8.32 -15.31
N ILE A 51 3.58 8.74 -14.29
CA ILE A 51 2.52 9.74 -14.41
C ILE A 51 3.10 11.08 -14.90
N ALA A 52 4.25 11.50 -14.38
CA ALA A 52 4.95 12.69 -14.85
C ALA A 52 5.39 12.56 -16.33
N ALA A 53 5.77 11.36 -16.76
CA ALA A 53 6.10 11.05 -18.16
C ALA A 53 4.87 10.92 -19.09
N GLY A 54 3.66 11.15 -18.58
CA GLY A 54 2.43 11.20 -19.38
C GLY A 54 1.55 9.95 -19.30
N GLU A 55 1.92 8.95 -18.49
CA GLU A 55 1.04 7.80 -18.28
C GLU A 55 -0.26 8.22 -17.58
N ARG A 56 -1.39 7.73 -18.09
CA ARG A 56 -2.73 8.02 -17.57
C ARG A 56 -3.55 6.74 -17.51
N ALA A 57 -4.43 6.67 -16.52
CA ALA A 57 -5.48 5.68 -16.39
C ALA A 57 -6.82 6.40 -16.13
N ASP A 58 -7.86 5.68 -15.71
CA ASP A 58 -9.11 6.32 -15.28
C ASP A 58 -9.05 6.73 -13.81
N LEU A 59 -8.47 5.88 -12.97
CA LEU A 59 -8.32 6.08 -11.53
C LEU A 59 -6.86 5.95 -11.10
N VAL A 60 -6.47 6.71 -10.09
CA VAL A 60 -5.19 6.54 -9.40
C VAL A 60 -5.40 6.45 -7.89
N LEU A 61 -4.71 5.49 -7.24
CA LEU A 61 -4.65 5.32 -5.78
C LEU A 61 -3.20 5.44 -5.31
N LEU A 62 -2.89 6.46 -4.48
CA LEU A 62 -1.53 6.74 -3.99
C LEU A 62 -1.58 7.16 -2.52
N THR A 63 -0.42 7.46 -1.92
CA THR A 63 -0.39 8.22 -0.66
C THR A 63 -1.15 9.53 -0.83
N GLY A 64 -1.87 9.98 0.21
CA GLY A 64 -2.63 11.23 0.19
C GLY A 64 -1.80 12.42 -0.28
N ALA A 65 -0.59 12.59 0.25
CA ALA A 65 0.30 13.69 -0.14
C ALA A 65 0.67 13.68 -1.64
N ALA A 66 0.91 12.49 -2.21
CA ALA A 66 1.19 12.36 -3.64
C ALA A 66 -0.05 12.68 -4.49
N LEU A 67 -1.23 12.24 -4.06
CA LEU A 67 -2.47 12.55 -4.77
C LEU A 67 -2.78 14.05 -4.72
N ASP A 68 -2.63 14.68 -3.56
CA ASP A 68 -2.84 16.11 -3.39
C ASP A 68 -1.91 16.92 -4.31
N ARG A 69 -0.66 16.44 -4.51
CA ARG A 69 0.26 17.03 -5.48
C ARG A 69 -0.24 16.89 -6.92
N LEU A 70 -0.73 15.71 -7.32
CA LEU A 70 -1.29 15.51 -8.66
C LEU A 70 -2.55 16.37 -8.91
N CYS A 71 -3.36 16.62 -7.88
CA CYS A 71 -4.48 17.56 -7.95
C CYS A 71 -3.98 19.00 -8.17
N ALA A 72 -2.97 19.44 -7.39
CA ALA A 72 -2.38 20.77 -7.53
C ALA A 72 -1.72 20.99 -8.91
N ASP A 73 -1.15 19.93 -9.50
CA ASP A 73 -0.56 19.95 -10.84
C ASP A 73 -1.60 19.82 -11.97
N GLY A 74 -2.90 19.70 -11.65
CA GLY A 74 -3.99 19.58 -12.63
C GLY A 74 -4.01 18.24 -13.39
N ILE A 75 -3.34 17.22 -12.87
CA ILE A 75 -3.26 15.87 -13.46
C ILE A 75 -4.45 15.01 -13.01
N VAL A 76 -4.88 15.19 -11.77
CA VAL A 76 -6.05 14.53 -11.16
C VAL A 76 -7.12 15.58 -10.90
N ASP A 77 -8.38 15.23 -11.13
CA ASP A 77 -9.52 16.09 -10.84
C ASP A 77 -9.63 16.29 -9.31
N PRO A 78 -9.43 17.51 -8.77
CA PRO A 78 -9.49 17.76 -7.33
C PRO A 78 -10.86 17.41 -6.71
N ASP A 79 -11.95 17.51 -7.46
CA ASP A 79 -13.31 17.19 -6.97
C ASP A 79 -13.54 15.68 -6.82
N SER A 80 -12.63 14.86 -7.32
CA SER A 80 -12.67 13.40 -7.18
C SER A 80 -11.80 12.86 -6.04
N ARG A 81 -10.97 13.71 -5.42
CA ARG A 81 -10.02 13.32 -4.38
C ARG A 81 -10.76 12.76 -3.17
N THR A 82 -10.53 11.49 -2.88
CA THR A 82 -11.25 10.74 -1.85
C THR A 82 -10.27 10.01 -0.93
N ASP A 83 -10.31 10.30 0.38
CA ASP A 83 -9.55 9.49 1.36
C ASP A 83 -10.17 8.09 1.47
N ILE A 84 -9.32 7.06 1.48
CA ILE A 84 -9.77 5.66 1.47
C ILE A 84 -9.47 4.97 2.80
N ALA A 85 -8.21 4.98 3.20
CA ALA A 85 -7.75 4.25 4.37
C ALA A 85 -6.39 4.76 4.86
N ARG A 86 -5.94 4.26 6.00
CA ARG A 86 -4.58 4.46 6.52
C ARG A 86 -3.85 3.12 6.63
N ALA A 87 -2.53 3.14 6.57
CA ALA A 87 -1.71 1.97 6.83
C ALA A 87 -0.63 2.27 7.86
N LEU A 88 -0.27 1.22 8.59
CA LEU A 88 0.82 1.22 9.55
C LEU A 88 1.99 0.43 8.99
N VAL A 89 3.21 0.87 9.31
CA VAL A 89 4.42 0.07 9.10
C VAL A 89 4.47 -1.01 10.18
N GLY A 90 4.72 -2.25 9.77
CA GLY A 90 4.82 -3.40 10.65
C GLY A 90 5.96 -4.32 10.27
N MET A 91 6.05 -5.40 11.04
CA MET A 91 7.09 -6.42 10.89
C MET A 91 6.46 -7.82 10.86
N ALA A 92 7.03 -8.69 10.05
CA ALA A 92 6.64 -10.09 9.94
C ALA A 92 7.87 -11.01 9.97
N VAL A 93 7.62 -12.26 10.36
CA VAL A 93 8.55 -13.39 10.28
C VAL A 93 7.99 -14.43 9.29
N GLY A 94 8.77 -15.45 8.95
CA GLY A 94 8.25 -16.62 8.24
C GLY A 94 7.15 -17.33 9.05
N ALA A 95 6.20 -17.98 8.39
CA ALA A 95 5.10 -18.67 9.09
C ALA A 95 5.63 -19.76 10.05
N GLY A 96 5.16 -19.74 11.28
CA GLY A 96 5.58 -20.67 12.34
C GLY A 96 6.87 -20.27 13.08
N GLU A 97 7.57 -19.23 12.62
CA GLU A 97 8.76 -18.73 13.30
C GLU A 97 8.42 -17.99 14.61
N PRO A 98 9.34 -17.94 15.59
CA PRO A 98 9.14 -17.17 16.81
C PRO A 98 8.84 -15.70 16.50
N ARG A 99 7.86 -15.13 17.21
CA ARG A 99 7.50 -13.71 17.11
C ARG A 99 8.28 -12.92 18.16
N PRO A 100 9.38 -12.22 17.81
CA PRO A 100 10.15 -11.45 18.78
C PRO A 100 9.36 -10.22 19.28
N ASP A 101 9.75 -9.70 20.43
CA ASP A 101 9.14 -8.50 21.01
C ASP A 101 9.58 -7.24 20.25
N ILE A 102 8.60 -6.46 19.81
CA ILE A 102 8.78 -5.14 19.18
C ILE A 102 7.87 -4.09 19.83
N SER A 103 7.38 -4.33 21.05
CA SER A 103 6.38 -3.49 21.72
C SER A 103 6.91 -2.10 22.13
N THR A 104 8.22 -1.98 22.31
CA THR A 104 8.92 -0.73 22.64
C THR A 104 10.04 -0.45 21.65
N VAL A 105 10.54 0.79 21.64
CA VAL A 105 11.70 1.15 20.78
C VAL A 105 12.93 0.32 21.16
N ASP A 106 13.18 0.11 22.45
CA ASP A 106 14.32 -0.69 22.92
C ASP A 106 14.18 -2.16 22.53
N ALA A 107 12.97 -2.74 22.65
CA ALA A 107 12.69 -4.10 22.19
C ALA A 107 12.86 -4.22 20.67
N LEU A 108 12.37 -3.25 19.90
CA LEU A 108 12.57 -3.20 18.45
C LEU A 108 14.08 -3.16 18.10
N VAL A 109 14.87 -2.31 18.75
CA VAL A 109 16.32 -2.21 18.52
C VAL A 109 17.00 -3.53 18.87
N ALA A 110 16.69 -4.13 20.03
CA ALA A 110 17.25 -5.41 20.44
C ALA A 110 16.92 -6.52 19.44
N THR A 111 15.66 -6.59 19.00
CA THR A 111 15.19 -7.54 17.97
C THR A 111 15.91 -7.36 16.64
N LEU A 112 16.06 -6.13 16.16
CA LEU A 112 16.78 -5.84 14.92
C LEU A 112 18.26 -6.19 15.01
N ARG A 113 18.90 -5.95 16.16
CA ARG A 113 20.30 -6.31 16.39
C ARG A 113 20.52 -7.82 16.49
N ALA A 114 19.58 -8.54 17.10
CA ALA A 114 19.63 -9.99 17.23
C ALA A 114 19.39 -10.72 15.91
N ALA A 115 18.56 -10.17 15.02
CA ALA A 115 18.22 -10.82 13.76
C ALA A 115 19.45 -10.99 12.85
N ARG A 116 19.56 -12.15 12.18
CA ARG A 116 20.65 -12.42 11.22
C ARG A 116 20.49 -11.65 9.92
N ALA A 117 19.26 -11.45 9.47
CA ALA A 117 18.95 -10.76 8.24
C ALA A 117 17.58 -10.08 8.30
N VAL A 118 17.50 -8.88 7.73
CA VAL A 118 16.29 -8.04 7.72
C VAL A 118 15.98 -7.59 6.29
N ALA A 119 14.71 -7.44 5.92
CA ALA A 119 14.32 -6.85 4.65
C ALA A 119 13.42 -5.62 4.84
N TRP A 120 13.60 -4.61 3.99
CA TRP A 120 12.64 -3.53 3.82
C TRP A 120 12.60 -3.04 2.37
N SER A 121 11.54 -2.30 2.02
CA SER A 121 11.34 -1.84 0.64
C SER A 121 12.32 -0.73 0.26
N ARG A 122 12.77 -0.70 -1.00
CA ARG A 122 13.72 0.34 -1.47
C ARG A 122 13.03 1.67 -1.74
N THR A 123 11.94 1.63 -2.50
CA THR A 123 11.21 2.84 -2.96
C THR A 123 9.88 3.04 -2.23
N GLY A 124 9.38 2.01 -1.55
CA GLY A 124 8.12 2.05 -0.82
C GLY A 124 8.15 3.02 0.36
N ALA A 125 7.00 3.64 0.66
CA ALA A 125 6.88 4.60 1.77
C ALA A 125 7.34 4.01 3.12
N SER A 126 6.98 2.73 3.38
CA SER A 126 7.36 2.01 4.60
C SER A 126 8.87 1.81 4.73
N GLY A 127 9.56 1.45 3.66
CA GLY A 127 11.01 1.24 3.68
C GLY A 127 11.80 2.53 3.79
N LEU A 128 11.35 3.60 3.13
CA LEU A 128 11.93 4.94 3.29
C LEU A 128 11.75 5.45 4.74
N HIS A 129 10.58 5.23 5.33
CA HIS A 129 10.35 5.53 6.75
C HIS A 129 11.26 4.72 7.66
N PHE A 130 11.31 3.41 7.45
CA PHE A 130 12.13 2.52 8.27
C PHE A 130 13.61 2.92 8.24
N ALA A 131 14.16 3.27 7.07
CA ALA A 131 15.53 3.78 6.96
C ALA A 131 15.74 5.08 7.77
N ARG A 132 14.77 6.01 7.76
CA ARG A 132 14.83 7.23 8.60
C ARG A 132 14.79 6.90 10.09
N VAL A 133 13.96 5.94 10.49
CA VAL A 133 13.90 5.45 11.89
C VAL A 133 15.26 4.89 12.31
N LEU A 134 15.85 4.00 11.52
CA LEU A 134 17.17 3.43 11.80
C LEU A 134 18.26 4.51 11.89
N THR A 135 18.19 5.53 11.03
CA THR A 135 19.10 6.68 11.06
C THR A 135 18.97 7.46 12.38
N ARG A 136 17.74 7.78 12.77
CA ARG A 136 17.45 8.52 14.01
C ARG A 136 17.88 7.75 15.25
N LEU A 137 17.79 6.42 15.22
CA LEU A 137 18.23 5.53 16.29
C LEU A 137 19.75 5.25 16.26
N GLY A 138 20.49 5.74 15.25
CA GLY A 138 21.93 5.55 15.13
C GLY A 138 22.36 4.11 14.78
N ILE A 139 21.47 3.30 14.22
CA ILE A 139 21.72 1.87 13.91
C ILE A 139 21.59 1.54 12.42
N LEU A 140 21.46 2.54 11.54
CA LEU A 140 21.26 2.29 10.11
C LEU A 140 22.39 1.45 9.52
N GLU A 141 23.65 1.81 9.72
CA GLU A 141 24.79 1.10 9.12
C GLU A 141 24.86 -0.35 9.61
N GLU A 142 24.66 -0.57 10.92
CA GLU A 142 24.66 -1.88 11.57
C GLU A 142 23.58 -2.80 10.97
N ILE A 143 22.35 -2.29 10.82
CA ILE A 143 21.24 -3.09 10.30
C ILE A 143 21.33 -3.25 8.78
N ALA A 144 21.78 -2.23 8.06
CA ALA A 144 21.96 -2.27 6.61
C ALA A 144 23.02 -3.29 6.16
N ALA A 145 24.06 -3.53 6.98
CA ALA A 145 25.10 -4.54 6.70
C ALA A 145 24.55 -5.97 6.57
N LYS A 146 23.36 -6.22 7.13
CA LYS A 146 22.65 -7.50 7.09
C LYS A 146 21.27 -7.41 6.45
N ALA A 147 21.05 -6.37 5.64
CA ALA A 147 19.75 -6.10 5.05
C ALA A 147 19.66 -6.51 3.57
N ILE A 148 18.47 -6.99 3.18
CA ILE A 148 18.06 -7.06 1.77
C ILE A 148 17.09 -5.91 1.50
N VAL A 149 17.57 -4.88 0.78
CA VAL A 149 16.78 -3.69 0.41
C VAL A 149 16.37 -3.76 -1.06
N ARG A 150 15.11 -4.14 -1.32
CA ARG A 150 14.58 -4.36 -2.66
C ARG A 150 13.13 -3.86 -2.78
N ASP A 151 12.66 -3.66 -4.00
CA ASP A 151 11.24 -3.39 -4.25
C ASP A 151 10.41 -4.69 -4.31
N GLY A 152 9.09 -4.54 -4.33
CA GLY A 152 8.15 -5.66 -4.22
C GLY A 152 7.72 -5.95 -2.78
N PHE A 153 7.29 -7.19 -2.52
CA PHE A 153 6.86 -7.62 -1.20
C PHE A 153 8.05 -8.19 -0.41
N THR A 154 8.37 -7.57 0.71
CA THR A 154 9.47 -7.99 1.58
C THR A 154 9.11 -9.24 2.37
N GLY A 155 7.81 -9.44 2.65
CA GLY A 155 7.29 -10.66 3.26
C GLY A 155 7.65 -11.93 2.49
N GLU A 156 7.81 -11.86 1.17
CA GLU A 156 8.22 -13.03 0.36
C GLU A 156 9.61 -13.54 0.75
N LEU A 157 10.51 -12.66 1.22
CA LEU A 157 11.83 -13.06 1.68
C LEU A 157 11.73 -13.82 3.02
N ALA A 158 10.85 -13.38 3.91
CA ALA A 158 10.60 -14.05 5.18
C ALA A 158 9.92 -15.41 4.96
N ALA A 159 8.93 -15.47 4.06
CA ALA A 159 8.27 -16.72 3.68
C ALA A 159 9.22 -17.77 3.09
N LYS A 160 10.30 -17.32 2.42
CA LYS A 160 11.35 -18.18 1.86
C LYS A 160 12.49 -18.48 2.84
N GLY A 161 12.47 -17.89 4.05
CA GLY A 161 13.56 -18.00 5.03
C GLY A 161 14.86 -17.27 4.62
N GLU A 162 14.80 -16.38 3.62
CA GLU A 162 15.94 -15.56 3.19
C GLU A 162 16.28 -14.47 4.21
N VAL A 163 15.26 -13.97 4.94
CA VAL A 163 15.41 -13.05 6.07
C VAL A 163 14.58 -13.52 7.26
N GLU A 164 14.98 -13.12 8.46
CA GLU A 164 14.22 -13.41 9.68
C GLU A 164 13.11 -12.38 9.89
N LEU A 165 13.37 -11.12 9.53
CA LEU A 165 12.43 -10.01 9.71
C LEU A 165 12.16 -9.31 8.38
N ALA A 166 10.89 -9.21 8.01
CA ALA A 166 10.42 -8.38 6.90
C ALA A 166 9.67 -7.16 7.44
N VAL A 167 10.09 -5.96 7.02
CA VAL A 167 9.46 -4.69 7.37
C VAL A 167 8.77 -4.09 6.14
N GLN A 168 7.49 -3.77 6.28
CA GLN A 168 6.69 -3.16 5.21
C GLN A 168 5.38 -2.57 5.79
N GLN A 169 4.53 -1.96 4.96
CA GLN A 169 3.15 -1.69 5.38
C GLN A 169 2.47 -3.01 5.75
N VAL A 170 1.69 -3.03 6.84
CA VAL A 170 0.98 -4.24 7.31
C VAL A 170 0.09 -4.82 6.21
N SER A 171 -0.58 -3.97 5.41
CA SER A 171 -1.41 -4.42 4.30
C SER A 171 -0.63 -5.13 3.19
N GLU A 172 0.63 -4.76 2.96
CA GLU A 172 1.50 -5.42 2.00
C GLU A 172 2.05 -6.75 2.55
N LEU A 173 2.33 -6.82 3.86
CA LEU A 173 2.69 -8.09 4.52
C LEU A 173 1.53 -9.08 4.49
N MET A 174 0.29 -8.64 4.72
CA MET A 174 -0.91 -9.48 4.64
C MET A 174 -1.20 -10.00 3.22
N ALA A 175 -0.67 -9.35 2.19
CA ALA A 175 -0.81 -9.81 0.81
C ALA A 175 0.10 -11.01 0.47
N VAL A 176 1.01 -11.38 1.39
CA VAL A 176 1.96 -12.49 1.22
C VAL A 176 1.51 -13.70 2.03
N THR A 177 1.48 -14.86 1.40
CA THR A 177 1.28 -16.14 2.10
C THR A 177 2.59 -16.63 2.72
N GLY A 178 2.50 -17.37 3.83
CA GLY A 178 3.68 -17.96 4.46
C GLY A 178 4.47 -17.00 5.37
N VAL A 179 3.84 -15.92 5.85
CA VAL A 179 4.39 -15.06 6.89
C VAL A 179 3.46 -14.99 8.10
N ASP A 180 4.06 -14.79 9.27
CA ASP A 180 3.37 -14.42 10.49
C ASP A 180 3.67 -12.96 10.82
N ILE A 181 2.63 -12.12 10.86
CA ILE A 181 2.78 -10.71 11.21
C ILE A 181 2.95 -10.60 12.73
N ILE A 182 4.05 -9.98 13.16
CA ILE A 182 4.32 -9.68 14.57
C ILE A 182 3.38 -8.58 15.04
N GLY A 183 3.33 -7.49 14.27
CA GLY A 183 2.52 -6.32 14.58
C GLY A 183 3.08 -5.03 13.96
N PRO A 184 2.43 -3.89 14.24
CA PRO A 184 2.95 -2.57 13.87
C PRO A 184 4.22 -2.22 14.66
N LEU A 185 5.06 -1.35 14.10
CA LEU A 185 6.15 -0.72 14.85
C LEU A 185 5.61 0.08 16.06
N PRO A 186 6.40 0.27 17.14
CA PRO A 186 6.02 1.10 18.28
C PRO A 186 5.57 2.50 17.86
N GLU A 187 4.58 3.06 18.55
CA GLU A 187 4.00 4.37 18.25
C GLU A 187 5.04 5.48 18.08
N ALA A 188 6.06 5.51 18.96
CA ALA A 188 7.14 6.51 18.93
C ALA A 188 8.00 6.51 17.63
N VAL A 189 7.97 5.41 16.88
CA VAL A 189 8.70 5.24 15.61
C VAL A 189 7.78 4.85 14.45
N GLN A 190 6.47 4.94 14.62
CA GLN A 190 5.48 4.59 13.62
C GLN A 190 5.32 5.72 12.58
N GLU A 191 4.88 5.37 11.38
CA GLU A 191 4.32 6.30 10.40
C GLU A 191 2.95 5.81 9.97
N VAL A 192 1.94 6.66 10.11
CA VAL A 192 0.59 6.40 9.62
C VAL A 192 0.46 7.00 8.22
N THR A 193 0.50 6.14 7.20
CA THR A 193 0.38 6.59 5.81
C THR A 193 -1.10 6.63 5.40
N ALA A 194 -1.62 7.82 5.07
CA ALA A 194 -2.95 7.94 4.46
C ALA A 194 -2.90 7.59 2.97
N PHE A 195 -3.87 6.82 2.50
CA PHE A 195 -4.08 6.50 1.09
C PHE A 195 -5.39 7.10 0.59
N ALA A 196 -5.31 7.67 -0.61
CA ALA A 196 -6.42 8.34 -1.25
C ALA A 196 -6.48 7.96 -2.73
N GLY A 197 -7.64 8.18 -3.33
CA GLY A 197 -7.86 7.95 -4.75
C GLY A 197 -8.45 9.17 -5.45
N GLY A 198 -8.19 9.28 -6.76
CA GLY A 198 -8.72 10.35 -7.60
C GLY A 198 -8.77 9.95 -9.07
N VAL A 199 -9.68 10.56 -9.81
CA VAL A 199 -9.90 10.35 -11.24
C VAL A 199 -8.94 11.24 -12.02
N PHE A 200 -8.23 10.67 -13.00
CA PHE A 200 -7.37 11.47 -13.87
C PHE A 200 -8.18 12.48 -14.69
N VAL A 201 -7.63 13.67 -14.89
CA VAL A 201 -8.15 14.60 -15.90
C VAL A 201 -8.01 13.93 -17.28
N GLY A 202 -9.12 13.84 -18.02
CA GLY A 202 -9.16 13.16 -19.31
C GLY A 202 -9.29 11.63 -19.23
N ALA A 203 -9.70 11.07 -18.09
CA ALA A 203 -10.09 9.66 -17.96
C ALA A 203 -11.08 9.25 -19.07
N LYS A 204 -10.92 8.03 -19.61
CA LYS A 204 -11.80 7.49 -20.66
C LYS A 204 -13.12 6.98 -20.08
N ASN A 205 -13.10 6.48 -18.85
CA ASN A 205 -14.27 6.09 -18.08
C ASN A 205 -14.30 6.77 -16.69
N PRO A 206 -14.56 8.09 -16.63
CA PRO A 206 -14.63 8.82 -15.37
C PRO A 206 -15.80 8.36 -14.49
N ALA A 207 -16.92 7.94 -15.10
CA ALA A 207 -18.09 7.45 -14.38
C ALA A 207 -17.77 6.14 -13.63
N GLY A 208 -17.13 5.18 -14.31
CA GLY A 208 -16.69 3.92 -13.71
C GLY A 208 -15.62 4.12 -12.63
N ALA A 209 -14.68 5.05 -12.84
CA ALA A 209 -13.68 5.40 -11.83
C ALA A 209 -14.32 5.99 -10.56
N ARG A 210 -15.28 6.91 -10.70
CA ARG A 210 -16.05 7.46 -9.55
C ARG A 210 -16.88 6.39 -8.86
N ALA A 211 -17.51 5.50 -9.62
CA ALA A 211 -18.27 4.39 -9.06
C ALA A 211 -17.35 3.43 -8.28
N LEU A 212 -16.14 3.13 -8.75
CA LEU A 212 -15.16 2.36 -8.00
C LEU A 212 -14.70 3.08 -6.71
N LEU A 213 -14.44 4.39 -6.77
CA LEU A 213 -14.14 5.20 -5.58
C LEU A 213 -15.26 5.16 -4.54
N ALA A 214 -16.51 5.33 -4.98
CA ALA A 214 -17.67 5.26 -4.10
C ALA A 214 -17.77 3.90 -3.40
N ARG A 215 -17.44 2.80 -4.09
CA ARG A 215 -17.38 1.46 -3.48
C ARG A 215 -16.25 1.31 -2.48
N LEU A 216 -15.10 1.95 -2.70
CA LEU A 216 -13.94 1.89 -1.79
C LEU A 216 -14.22 2.59 -0.45
N VAL A 217 -15.13 3.56 -0.41
CA VAL A 217 -15.50 4.30 0.82
C VAL A 217 -16.90 3.99 1.33
N ALA A 218 -17.60 3.04 0.72
CA ALA A 218 -18.91 2.61 1.18
C ALA A 218 -18.81 1.97 2.59
N PRO A 219 -19.84 2.06 3.44
CA PRO A 219 -19.84 1.44 4.76
C PRO A 219 -19.49 -0.06 4.74
N GLU A 220 -19.92 -0.77 3.70
CA GLU A 220 -19.68 -2.20 3.47
C GLU A 220 -18.21 -2.50 3.14
N ALA A 221 -17.43 -1.51 2.69
CA ALA A 221 -16.01 -1.64 2.44
C ALA A 221 -15.17 -1.61 3.72
N ARG A 222 -15.64 -0.97 4.80
CA ARG A 222 -14.91 -0.89 6.08
C ARG A 222 -14.39 -2.24 6.60
N PRO A 223 -15.19 -3.31 6.67
CA PRO A 223 -14.69 -4.62 7.09
C PRO A 223 -13.70 -5.24 6.07
N LEU A 224 -13.82 -4.93 4.77
CA LEU A 224 -12.86 -5.38 3.75
C LEU A 224 -11.52 -4.65 3.89
N ILE A 225 -11.56 -3.33 4.14
CA ILE A 225 -10.39 -2.50 4.45
C ILE A 225 -9.66 -3.06 5.67
N ALA A 226 -10.38 -3.28 6.78
CA ALA A 226 -9.80 -3.84 8.00
C ALA A 226 -9.15 -5.22 7.78
N ARG A 227 -9.84 -6.12 7.07
CA ARG A 227 -9.31 -7.45 6.73
C ARG A 227 -8.10 -7.42 5.80
N SER A 228 -7.91 -6.33 5.06
CA SER A 228 -6.74 -6.15 4.18
C SER A 228 -5.51 -5.57 4.90
N GLY A 229 -5.59 -5.34 6.22
CA GLY A 229 -4.49 -4.76 6.99
C GLY A 229 -4.41 -3.24 6.92
N LEU A 230 -5.45 -2.60 6.37
CA LEU A 230 -5.63 -1.16 6.34
C LEU A 230 -6.58 -0.72 7.47
N GLN A 231 -6.44 0.52 7.92
CA GLN A 231 -7.34 1.15 8.87
C GLN A 231 -8.42 1.93 8.13
N PRO A 232 -9.72 1.58 8.27
CA PRO A 232 -10.80 2.38 7.71
C PRO A 232 -10.90 3.74 8.40
N LEU A 233 -11.51 4.70 7.70
CA LEU A 233 -11.76 6.07 8.16
C LEU A 233 -13.12 6.20 8.84
#